data_AF-X1BP88-F1
#
_entry.id   AF-X1BP88-F1
#
_cell.length_a   1.000
_cell.length_b   1.000
_cell.length_c   1.000
_cell.angle_alpha   90.00
_cell.angle_beta   90.00
_cell.angle_gamma   90.00
#
_symmetry.space_group_name_H-M   'P 1'
#
loop_
_entity.id
_entity.type
_entity.pdbx_description
1 polymer ?
#
loop_
_entity_poly.entity_id
_entity_poly.type
_entity_poly.pdbx_seq_one_letter_code
_entity_poly.pdbx_strand_id
1 'polypeptide(L)'
;MKKTYNKPTADEIADMADRGEDVSRYFTNKGKMKYPTQRVNVDFTVEMLKELDEMATELNISRQAVIKSYLRQALDQHKLAKSKAS
;
A
#
# COMPACT_ATOMS: atom_id res chain seq x y z
N MET A 1 -37.70 7.41 17.68
CA MET A 1 -37.04 7.77 16.40
C MET A 1 -35.59 7.33 16.46
N LYS A 2 -35.12 6.45 15.55
CA LYS A 2 -33.72 6.02 15.50
C LYS A 2 -32.90 7.16 14.88
N LYS A 3 -31.94 7.72 15.63
CA LYS A 3 -31.01 8.74 15.09
C LYS A 3 -30.07 8.06 14.09
N THR A 4 -30.28 8.31 12.81
CA THR A 4 -29.30 7.98 11.76
C THR A 4 -28.17 8.98 11.86
N TYR A 5 -27.04 8.58 12.44
CA TYR A 5 -25.82 9.37 12.40
C TYR A 5 -25.28 9.35 10.97
N ASN A 6 -25.57 10.42 10.21
CA ASN A 6 -24.93 10.63 8.93
C ASN A 6 -23.46 10.97 9.21
N LYS A 7 -22.55 10.03 8.92
CA LYS A 7 -21.12 10.29 9.07
C LYS A 7 -20.72 11.22 7.92
N PRO A 8 -20.03 12.34 8.20
CA PRO A 8 -19.60 13.23 7.14
C PRO A 8 -18.62 12.52 6.21
N THR A 9 -18.63 12.91 4.93
CA THR A 9 -17.67 12.44 3.92
C THR A 9 -16.27 12.98 4.19
N ALA A 10 -15.27 12.47 3.48
CA ALA A 10 -13.90 12.98 3.59
C ALA A 10 -13.81 14.45 3.16
N ASP A 11 -14.54 14.82 2.10
CA ASP A 11 -14.58 16.19 1.57
C ASP A 11 -15.24 17.14 2.58
N GLU A 12 -16.34 16.74 3.21
CA GLU A 12 -17.00 17.54 4.25
C GLU A 12 -16.10 17.77 5.48
N ILE A 13 -15.27 16.78 5.85
CA ILE A 13 -14.28 16.91 6.93
C ILE A 13 -13.15 17.86 6.49
N ALA A 14 -12.73 17.82 5.23
CA ALA A 14 -11.71 18.74 4.70
C ALA A 14 -12.23 20.19 4.74
N ASP A 15 -13.47 20.42 4.30
CA ASP A 15 -14.09 21.74 4.33
C ASP A 15 -14.23 22.28 5.77
N MET A 16 -14.53 21.42 6.76
CA MET A 16 -14.52 21.79 8.18
C MET A 16 -13.14 22.25 8.64
N ALA A 17 -12.08 21.52 8.24
CA ALA A 17 -10.71 21.88 8.58
C ALA A 17 -10.29 23.21 7.94
N ASP A 18 -10.67 23.46 6.68
CA ASP A 18 -10.36 24.70 5.96
C ASP A 18 -11.06 25.92 6.59
N ARG A 19 -12.23 25.72 7.21
CA ARG A 19 -12.92 26.74 8.02
C ARG A 19 -12.31 26.95 9.41
N GLY A 20 -11.28 26.18 9.78
CA GLY A 20 -10.63 26.22 11.09
C GLY A 20 -11.40 25.48 12.19
N GLU A 21 -12.36 24.60 11.84
CA GLU A 21 -13.08 23.80 12.82
C GLU A 21 -12.24 22.62 13.34
N ASP A 22 -12.48 22.21 14.59
CA ASP A 22 -11.79 21.04 15.17
C ASP A 22 -12.35 19.73 14.60
N VAL A 23 -11.56 19.14 13.70
CA VAL A 23 -11.82 17.86 13.04
C VAL A 23 -11.15 16.66 13.74
N SER A 24 -10.49 16.86 14.88
CA SER A 24 -9.71 15.82 15.58
C SER A 24 -10.52 14.55 15.90
N ARG A 25 -11.84 14.71 16.11
CA ARG A 25 -12.79 13.60 16.33
C ARG A 25 -12.85 12.59 15.18
N TYR A 26 -12.45 12.99 13.98
CA TYR A 26 -12.43 12.14 12.77
C TYR A 26 -11.06 11.47 12.55
N PHE A 27 -10.00 11.95 13.23
CA PHE A 27 -8.66 11.37 13.14
C PHE A 27 -8.50 10.23 14.13
N THR A 28 -8.48 8.99 13.63
CA THR A 28 -8.23 7.80 14.47
C THR A 28 -6.77 7.63 14.88
N ASN A 29 -5.86 8.41 14.27
CA ASN A 29 -4.40 8.28 14.39
C ASN A 29 -3.86 6.84 14.14
N LYS A 30 -4.65 6.00 13.46
CA LYS A 30 -4.28 4.62 13.09
C LYS A 30 -3.56 4.54 11.74
N GLY A 31 -3.40 5.68 11.05
CA GLY A 31 -2.66 5.75 9.81
C GLY A 31 -1.19 5.40 10.05
N LYS A 32 -0.70 4.33 9.42
CA LYS A 32 0.73 4.06 9.40
C LYS A 32 1.36 4.96 8.35
N MET A 33 2.20 5.91 8.80
CA MET A 33 3.07 6.66 7.92
C MET A 33 3.90 5.67 7.08
N LYS A 34 3.73 5.70 5.76
CA LYS A 34 4.63 4.98 4.85
C LYS A 34 5.85 5.86 4.68
N TYR A 35 6.99 5.37 5.17
CA TYR A 35 8.28 6.03 4.97
C TYR A 35 8.56 6.26 3.47
N PRO A 36 9.31 7.31 3.11
CA PRO A 36 9.70 7.57 1.73
C PRO A 36 10.40 6.35 1.12
N THR A 37 10.16 6.10 -0.17
CA THR A 37 10.75 4.97 -0.88
C THR A 37 12.26 5.17 -1.04
N GLN A 38 13.06 4.20 -0.59
CA GLN A 38 14.50 4.18 -0.84
C GLN A 38 14.79 3.52 -2.20
N ARG A 39 15.70 4.11 -2.99
CA ARG A 39 16.17 3.51 -4.24
C ARG A 39 17.21 2.43 -3.92
N VAL A 40 17.08 1.29 -4.58
CA VAL A 40 18.02 0.16 -4.50
C VAL A 40 18.37 -0.22 -5.94
N ASN A 41 19.67 -0.30 -6.24
CA ASN A 41 20.16 -0.73 -7.54
C ASN A 41 20.39 -2.24 -7.51
N VAL A 42 19.85 -2.95 -8.50
CA VAL A 42 19.97 -4.41 -8.66
C VAL A 42 20.15 -4.69 -10.13
N ASP A 43 21.16 -5.49 -10.45
CA ASP A 43 21.39 -5.95 -11.81
C ASP A 43 20.52 -7.18 -12.11
N PHE A 44 19.89 -7.18 -13.28
CA PHE A 44 19.10 -8.29 -13.79
C PHE A 44 19.71 -8.76 -15.11
N THR A 45 19.71 -10.08 -15.35
CA THR A 45 20.08 -10.60 -16.66
C THR A 45 19.02 -10.22 -17.69
N VAL A 46 19.40 -10.21 -18.97
CA VAL A 46 18.47 -9.95 -20.08
C VAL A 46 17.31 -10.93 -20.06
N GLU A 47 17.58 -12.21 -19.80
CA GLU A 47 16.55 -13.26 -19.72
C GLU A 47 15.56 -12.99 -18.59
N MET A 48 16.03 -12.60 -17.39
CA MET A 48 15.14 -12.23 -16.29
C MET A 48 14.26 -11.03 -16.62
N LEU A 49 14.81 -10.02 -17.31
CA LEU A 49 14.01 -8.85 -17.72
C LEU A 49 12.93 -9.25 -18.71
N LYS A 50 13.22 -10.15 -19.64
CA LYS A 50 12.25 -10.68 -20.61
C LYS A 50 11.11 -11.41 -19.92
N GLU A 51 11.42 -12.33 -18.99
CA GLU A 51 10.41 -13.03 -18.19
C GLU A 51 9.53 -12.06 -17.37
N LEU A 52 10.15 -11.04 -16.76
CA LEU A 52 9.42 -10.02 -16.03
C LEU A 52 8.50 -9.17 -16.93
N ASP A 53 8.90 -8.91 -18.17
CA ASP A 53 8.11 -8.15 -19.15
C ASP A 53 6.93 -8.95 -19.71
N GLU A 54 7.12 -10.24 -19.95
CA GLU A 54 6.04 -11.16 -20.32
C GLU A 54 4.97 -11.18 -19.22
N MET A 55 5.37 -11.39 -17.97
CA MET A 55 4.44 -11.36 -16.82
C MET A 55 3.77 -9.99 -16.64
N ALA A 56 4.51 -8.90 -16.83
CA ALA A 56 3.95 -7.54 -16.74
C ALA A 56 2.84 -7.32 -17.78
N THR A 57 3.03 -7.86 -18.98
CA THR A 57 2.06 -7.80 -20.08
C THR A 57 0.83 -8.63 -19.76
N GLU A 58 1.01 -9.88 -19.34
CA GLU A 58 -0.10 -10.78 -18.99
C GLU A 58 -0.98 -10.22 -17.86
N LEU A 59 -0.36 -9.62 -16.84
CA LEU A 59 -1.06 -9.05 -15.69
C LEU A 59 -1.54 -7.61 -15.95
N ASN A 60 -1.16 -7.00 -17.08
CA ASN A 60 -1.42 -5.60 -17.41
C ASN A 60 -1.00 -4.62 -16.29
N ILE A 61 0.23 -4.79 -15.78
CA ILE A 61 0.83 -3.95 -14.74
C ILE A 61 2.27 -3.60 -15.11
N SER A 62 2.85 -2.60 -14.43
CA SER A 62 4.27 -2.27 -14.65
C SER A 62 5.21 -3.39 -14.17
N ARG A 63 6.37 -3.52 -14.81
CA ARG A 63 7.47 -4.40 -14.35
C ARG A 63 7.81 -4.19 -12.86
N GLN A 64 7.82 -2.94 -12.40
CA GLN A 64 8.05 -2.64 -10.99
C GLN A 64 6.95 -3.19 -10.07
N ALA A 65 5.70 -3.22 -10.50
CA ALA A 65 4.61 -3.81 -9.74
C ALA A 65 4.77 -5.33 -9.65
N VAL A 66 5.16 -6.00 -10.74
CA VAL A 66 5.51 -7.43 -10.74
C VAL A 66 6.62 -7.72 -9.72
N ILE A 67 7.75 -7.00 -9.80
CA ILE A 67 8.88 -7.16 -8.87
C ILE A 67 8.45 -6.93 -7.42
N LYS A 68 7.71 -5.86 -7.13
CA LYS A 68 7.25 -5.54 -5.77
C LYS A 68 6.32 -6.62 -5.22
N SER A 69 5.42 -7.15 -6.03
CA SER A 69 4.47 -8.20 -5.63
C SER A 69 5.18 -9.50 -5.29
N TYR A 70 6.08 -9.98 -6.16
CA TYR A 70 6.84 -11.21 -5.90
C TYR A 70 7.78 -11.07 -4.71
N LEU A 71 8.50 -9.95 -4.59
CA LEU A 71 9.35 -9.70 -3.42
C LEU A 71 8.52 -9.72 -2.13
N ARG A 72 7.33 -9.11 -2.14
CA ARG A 72 6.45 -9.12 -0.98
C ARG A 72 5.97 -10.52 -0.63
N GLN A 73 5.56 -11.30 -1.63
CA GLN A 73 5.13 -12.68 -1.45
C GLN A 73 6.25 -13.55 -0.84
N ALA A 74 7.47 -13.47 -1.37
CA ALA A 74 8.61 -14.23 -0.85
C ALA A 74 8.93 -13.87 0.61
N LEU A 75 8.90 -12.57 0.96
CA LEU A 75 9.13 -12.12 2.34
C LEU A 75 8.02 -12.58 3.29
N ASP A 76 6.77 -12.56 2.86
CA ASP A 76 5.65 -13.02 3.68
C ASP A 76 5.70 -14.54 3.90
N GLN A 77 6.01 -15.32 2.86
CA GLN A 77 6.23 -16.77 2.98
C GLN A 77 7.36 -17.09 3.96
N HIS A 78 8.50 -16.38 3.87
CA HIS A 78 9.61 -16.56 4.79
C HIS A 78 9.22 -16.27 6.25
N LYS A 79 8.45 -15.21 6.50
CA LYS A 79 7.94 -14.88 7.85
C LYS A 79 7.02 -15.98 8.39
N LEU A 80 6.10 -16.47 7.56
CA LEU A 80 5.18 -17.55 7.93
C LEU A 80 5.93 -18.85 8.25
N ALA A 81 6.99 -19.16 7.51
CA ALA A 81 7.84 -20.32 7.80
C ALA A 81 8.55 -20.17 9.16
N LYS A 82 9.12 -18.99 9.43
CA LYS A 82 9.81 -18.71 10.69
C LYS A 82 8.87 -18.77 11.90
N SER A 83 7.65 -18.25 11.80
CA SER A 83 6.67 -18.28 12.90
C SER A 83 6.14 -19.68 13.20
N LYS A 84 6.17 -20.62 12.24
CA LYS A 84 5.78 -22.02 12.46
C LYS A 84 6.88 -22.85 13.11
N ALA A 85 8.12 -22.39 13.06
CA ALA A 85 9.29 -23.06 13.61
C ALA A 85 9.67 -22.58 15.02
N SER A 86 8.96 -21.56 15.55
CA SER A 86 9.11 -21.03 16.91
C SER A 86 7.91 -21.45 17.75
#